data_AF-D7E6Z0-F1
#
_entry.id   AF-D7E6Z0-F1
#
_cell.length_a   1.000
_cell.length_b   1.000
_cell.length_c   1.000
_cell.angle_alpha   90.00
_cell.angle_beta   90.00
_cell.angle_gamma   90.00
#
_symmetry.space_group_name_H-M   'P 1'
#
loop_
_entity.id
_entity.type
_entity.pdbx_description
1 polymer ?
#
loop_
_entity_poly.entity_id
_entity_poly.type
_entity_poly.pdbx_seq_one_letter_code
_entity_poly.pdbx_strand_id
1 'polypeptide(L)'
;MDGFKILYRTGNVVYAVPESSNSIDKLKINVDVNGFNYFRNRFATPYRFFLKSSIDSGHIIVVAFSIPNVLVGFTRFEYTNQCCLLRSIEINSSYRQKGIGKTLLSAALQYLLGSCIVTKPDNERAQNFFKKLGFIRANHLSGFEKDFDKYLVLPSPKAVNLFGEVAKTYPRIVFPELIKLYEDLQFRLSRGKPVNSDSLDELKKLLDEYGSLLDKNNLARMNHLLSDIKKADNT
;
A
#
# COMPACT_ATOMS: atom_id res chain seq x y z
N MET A 1 5.91 -6.83 15.33
CA MET A 1 5.33 -8.19 15.32
C MET A 1 6.42 -9.09 14.80
N ASP A 2 6.95 -9.97 15.63
CA ASP A 2 8.12 -10.77 15.27
C ASP A 2 7.83 -11.66 14.06
N GLY A 3 8.81 -11.87 13.19
CA GLY A 3 8.63 -12.63 11.95
C GLY A 3 8.14 -11.79 10.76
N PHE A 4 8.02 -10.48 10.89
CA PHE A 4 7.56 -9.58 9.82
C PHE A 4 8.45 -8.35 9.72
N LYS A 5 9.05 -8.15 8.53
CA LYS A 5 9.70 -6.89 8.17
C LYS A 5 8.63 -5.87 7.78
N ILE A 6 8.40 -4.88 8.64
CA ILE A 6 7.42 -3.83 8.39
C ILE A 6 7.94 -2.92 7.27
N LEU A 7 7.11 -2.76 6.22
CA LEU A 7 7.38 -1.82 5.13
C LEU A 7 6.72 -0.48 5.41
N TYR A 8 5.47 -0.53 5.87
CA TYR A 8 4.65 0.67 6.04
C TYR A 8 3.49 0.42 7.02
N ARG A 9 2.97 1.49 7.62
CA ARG A 9 1.77 1.46 8.48
C ARG A 9 0.86 2.63 8.12
N THR A 10 -0.44 2.37 8.07
CA THR A 10 -1.48 3.39 7.89
C THR A 10 -2.73 3.01 8.68
N GLY A 11 -3.15 3.86 9.59
CA GLY A 11 -4.18 3.53 10.57
C GLY A 11 -3.86 2.24 11.31
N ASN A 12 -4.88 1.40 11.40
CA ASN A 12 -4.77 0.06 12.01
C ASN A 12 -4.22 -1.01 11.05
N VAL A 13 -3.77 -0.64 9.84
CA VAL A 13 -3.27 -1.57 8.83
C VAL A 13 -1.75 -1.48 8.73
N VAL A 14 -1.11 -2.65 8.74
CA VAL A 14 0.33 -2.82 8.62
C VAL A 14 0.63 -3.56 7.33
N TYR A 15 1.58 -3.05 6.55
CA TYR A 15 2.10 -3.68 5.33
C TYR A 15 3.50 -4.22 5.61
N ALA A 16 3.71 -5.50 5.36
CA ALA A 16 4.94 -6.17 5.76
C ALA A 16 5.31 -7.34 4.86
N VAL A 17 6.58 -7.70 4.87
CA VAL A 17 7.11 -8.94 4.28
C VAL A 17 7.23 -9.98 5.39
N PRO A 18 6.60 -11.16 5.28
CA PRO A 18 6.86 -12.27 6.19
C PRO A 18 8.33 -12.73 6.06
N GLU A 19 9.04 -12.86 7.17
CA GLU A 19 10.45 -13.28 7.20
C GLU A 19 10.62 -14.80 6.96
N SER A 20 9.56 -15.57 7.17
CA SER A 20 9.49 -17.01 6.88
C SER A 20 8.05 -17.45 6.62
N SER A 21 7.85 -18.65 6.09
CA SER A 21 6.52 -19.24 5.96
C SER A 21 5.81 -19.43 7.31
N ASN A 22 6.55 -19.70 8.39
CA ASN A 22 5.99 -19.81 9.74
C ASN A 22 5.41 -18.50 10.27
N SER A 23 5.85 -17.35 9.76
CA SER A 23 5.27 -16.05 10.12
C SER A 23 3.77 -15.97 9.77
N ILE A 24 3.33 -16.67 8.72
CA ILE A 24 1.92 -16.72 8.32
C ILE A 24 1.02 -17.32 9.41
N ASP A 25 1.55 -18.21 10.26
CA ASP A 25 0.81 -18.84 11.37
C ASP A 25 0.33 -17.87 12.43
N LYS A 26 0.95 -16.69 12.47
CA LYS A 26 0.55 -15.60 13.37
C LYS A 26 -0.61 -14.75 12.83
N LEU A 27 -1.03 -14.96 11.58
CA LEU A 27 -2.13 -14.22 10.94
C LEU A 27 -3.47 -14.96 11.05
N LYS A 28 -4.53 -14.21 11.38
CA LYS A 28 -5.92 -14.67 11.29
C LYS A 28 -6.41 -14.47 9.86
N ILE A 29 -6.79 -15.54 9.18
CA ILE A 29 -7.23 -15.52 7.78
C ILE A 29 -8.72 -15.87 7.72
N ASN A 30 -9.55 -14.87 7.42
CA ASN A 30 -11.00 -15.06 7.29
C ASN A 30 -11.34 -15.46 5.85
N VAL A 31 -11.96 -16.63 5.65
CA VAL A 31 -12.22 -17.25 4.34
C VAL A 31 -13.73 -17.41 4.02
N ASP A 32 -14.57 -16.59 4.65
CA ASP A 32 -16.03 -16.59 4.46
C ASP A 32 -16.47 -15.73 3.25
N VAL A 33 -17.80 -15.58 3.07
CA VAL A 33 -18.41 -14.80 1.98
C VAL A 33 -17.91 -13.35 1.95
N ASN A 34 -17.60 -12.78 3.12
CA ASN A 34 -17.09 -11.42 3.29
C ASN A 34 -15.56 -11.38 3.44
N GLY A 35 -14.88 -12.52 3.36
CA GLY A 35 -13.45 -12.70 3.54
C GLY A 35 -12.68 -12.89 2.23
N PHE A 36 -11.68 -13.75 2.29
CA PHE A 36 -10.94 -14.23 1.11
C PHE A 36 -11.65 -15.43 0.49
N ASN A 37 -11.98 -15.33 -0.80
CA ASN A 37 -12.77 -16.38 -1.47
C ASN A 37 -12.25 -16.75 -2.86
N TYR A 38 -11.37 -15.95 -3.48
CA TYR A 38 -10.94 -16.20 -4.85
C TYR A 38 -10.18 -17.53 -5.00
N PHE A 39 -9.10 -17.74 -4.24
CA PHE A 39 -8.28 -18.96 -4.37
C PHE A 39 -8.99 -20.20 -3.84
N ARG A 40 -9.81 -20.02 -2.80
CA ARG A 40 -10.66 -21.09 -2.28
C ARG A 40 -11.64 -21.58 -3.34
N ASN A 41 -12.35 -20.65 -4.00
CA ASN A 41 -13.38 -21.00 -4.97
C ASN A 41 -12.78 -21.49 -6.30
N ARG A 42 -11.63 -20.95 -6.71
CA ARG A 42 -11.03 -21.24 -8.01
C ARG A 42 -10.09 -22.45 -8.01
N PHE A 43 -9.42 -22.72 -6.89
CA PHE A 43 -8.35 -23.74 -6.81
C PHE A 43 -8.50 -24.70 -5.62
N ALA A 44 -9.58 -24.59 -4.83
CA ALA A 44 -9.81 -25.40 -3.63
C ALA A 44 -8.63 -25.41 -2.63
N THR A 45 -7.74 -24.41 -2.68
CA THR A 45 -6.52 -24.39 -1.88
C THR A 45 -6.72 -23.53 -0.64
N PRO A 46 -6.38 -24.02 0.57
CA PRO A 46 -6.38 -23.21 1.78
C PRO A 46 -5.38 -22.06 1.67
N TYR A 47 -5.81 -20.83 1.99
CA TYR A 47 -4.95 -19.63 1.89
C TYR A 47 -3.67 -19.73 2.72
N ARG A 48 -3.75 -20.31 3.92
CA ARG A 48 -2.58 -20.53 4.77
C ARG A 48 -1.53 -21.39 4.05
N PHE A 49 -1.95 -22.53 3.51
CA PHE A 49 -1.07 -23.41 2.74
C PHE A 49 -0.50 -22.68 1.50
N PHE A 50 -1.36 -22.02 0.72
CA PHE A 50 -0.94 -21.28 -0.47
C PHE A 50 0.14 -20.23 -0.18
N LEU A 51 -0.01 -19.42 0.88
CA LEU A 51 0.95 -18.39 1.25
C LEU A 51 2.27 -19.00 1.74
N LYS A 52 2.20 -20.03 2.60
CA LYS A 52 3.39 -20.73 3.11
C LYS A 52 4.18 -21.36 1.97
N SER A 53 3.52 -22.17 1.15
CA SER A 53 4.16 -22.82 0.00
C SER A 53 4.72 -21.81 -0.99
N SER A 54 4.06 -20.66 -1.21
CA SER A 54 4.61 -19.61 -2.08
C SER A 54 5.95 -19.07 -1.54
N ILE A 55 6.04 -18.78 -0.24
CA ILE A 55 7.28 -18.35 0.40
C ILE A 55 8.36 -19.42 0.30
N ASP A 56 8.02 -20.67 0.62
CA ASP A 56 8.95 -21.80 0.57
C ASP A 56 9.45 -22.07 -0.87
N SER A 57 8.65 -21.70 -1.88
CA SER A 57 9.01 -21.79 -3.31
C SER A 57 9.79 -20.57 -3.82
N GLY A 58 10.25 -19.67 -2.94
CA GLY A 58 11.01 -18.48 -3.30
C GLY A 58 10.19 -17.31 -3.85
N HIS A 59 8.86 -17.34 -3.76
CA HIS A 59 8.05 -16.16 -4.12
C HIS A 59 8.14 -15.11 -3.02
N ILE A 60 8.07 -13.84 -3.43
CA ILE A 60 7.99 -12.72 -2.48
C ILE A 60 6.53 -12.43 -2.18
N ILE A 61 6.18 -12.53 -0.90
CA ILE A 61 4.86 -12.17 -0.39
C ILE A 61 4.96 -10.85 0.35
N VAL A 62 4.07 -9.91 0.03
CA VAL A 62 3.81 -8.76 0.89
C VAL A 62 2.38 -8.88 1.38
N VAL A 63 2.19 -8.79 2.70
CA VAL A 63 0.89 -8.87 3.34
C VAL A 63 0.47 -7.51 3.85
N ALA A 64 -0.84 -7.26 3.86
CA ALA A 64 -1.48 -6.25 4.67
C ALA A 64 -2.27 -6.95 5.77
N PHE A 65 -2.11 -6.54 7.02
CA PHE A 65 -2.92 -7.05 8.14
C PHE A 65 -3.39 -5.93 9.07
N SER A 66 -4.61 -6.05 9.59
CA SER A 66 -5.12 -5.14 10.62
C SER A 66 -4.79 -5.65 12.01
N ILE A 67 -4.66 -4.76 12.99
CA ILE A 67 -4.46 -5.14 14.41
C ILE A 67 -5.74 -5.84 14.95
N PRO A 68 -5.64 -6.98 15.69
CA PRO A 68 -4.44 -7.68 16.14
C PRO A 68 -4.07 -8.88 15.23
N ASN A 69 -3.66 -8.64 13.99
CA ASN A 69 -3.12 -9.60 13.00
C ASN A 69 -4.15 -10.32 12.12
N VAL A 70 -5.24 -9.65 11.75
CA VAL A 70 -6.17 -10.15 10.72
C VAL A 70 -5.60 -9.85 9.35
N LEU A 71 -5.37 -10.86 8.51
CA LEU A 71 -4.94 -10.65 7.13
C LEU A 71 -6.04 -9.92 6.36
N VAL A 72 -5.70 -8.79 5.74
CA VAL A 72 -6.64 -7.97 4.95
C VAL A 72 -6.29 -7.90 3.47
N GLY A 73 -5.06 -8.27 3.10
CA GLY A 73 -4.67 -8.41 1.71
C GLY A 73 -3.27 -9.02 1.56
N PHE A 74 -2.94 -9.47 0.36
CA PHE A 74 -1.58 -9.87 0.02
C PHE A 74 -1.28 -9.66 -1.47
N THR A 75 0.01 -9.58 -1.78
CA THR A 75 0.57 -9.67 -3.12
C THR A 75 1.57 -10.82 -3.16
N ARG A 76 1.72 -11.43 -4.33
CA ARG A 76 2.70 -12.48 -4.60
C ARG A 76 3.47 -12.16 -5.86
N PHE A 77 4.79 -12.15 -5.72
CA PHE A 77 5.72 -11.84 -6.78
C PHE A 77 6.69 -12.98 -7.03
N GLU A 78 7.18 -13.06 -8.26
CA GLU A 78 8.22 -13.97 -8.69
C GLU A 78 9.25 -13.19 -9.51
N TYR A 79 10.52 -13.27 -9.15
CA TYR A 79 11.58 -12.66 -9.96
C TYR A 79 11.85 -13.50 -11.20
N THR A 80 12.00 -12.82 -12.34
CA THR A 80 12.60 -13.38 -13.54
C THR A 80 13.89 -12.63 -13.85
N ASN A 81 14.62 -13.08 -14.86
CA ASN A 81 15.88 -12.45 -15.27
C ASN A 81 15.73 -10.99 -15.75
N GLN A 82 14.51 -10.54 -16.06
CA GLN A 82 14.26 -9.24 -16.68
C GLN A 82 13.25 -8.36 -15.91
N CYS A 83 12.22 -8.97 -15.30
CA CYS A 83 11.16 -8.25 -14.60
C CYS A 83 10.72 -9.01 -13.34
N CYS A 84 9.84 -8.39 -12.55
CA CYS A 84 9.14 -9.06 -11.47
C CYS A 84 7.69 -9.36 -11.91
N LEU A 85 7.26 -10.62 -11.82
CA LEU A 85 5.91 -11.04 -12.16
C LEU A 85 5.00 -10.92 -10.94
N LEU A 86 3.99 -10.05 -11.00
CA LEU A 86 2.91 -10.04 -10.03
C LEU A 86 1.95 -11.20 -10.37
N ARG A 87 2.12 -12.31 -9.64
CA ARG A 87 1.32 -13.53 -9.83
C ARG A 87 -0.07 -13.44 -9.23
N SER A 88 -0.22 -12.68 -8.16
CA SER A 88 -1.53 -12.46 -7.53
C SER A 88 -1.54 -11.24 -6.63
N ILE A 89 -2.69 -10.57 -6.58
CA ILE A 89 -3.03 -9.57 -5.58
C ILE A 89 -4.47 -9.82 -5.15
N GLU A 90 -4.72 -9.88 -3.85
CA GLU A 90 -6.09 -10.01 -3.33
C GLU A 90 -6.24 -9.19 -2.06
N ILE A 91 -7.39 -8.52 -1.96
CA ILE A 91 -7.84 -7.81 -0.76
C ILE A 91 -9.11 -8.49 -0.27
N ASN A 92 -9.15 -8.78 1.03
CA ASN A 92 -10.34 -9.28 1.73
C ASN A 92 -11.53 -8.37 1.42
N SER A 93 -12.70 -8.92 1.07
CA SER A 93 -13.83 -8.11 0.60
C SER A 93 -14.30 -7.07 1.60
N SER A 94 -14.24 -7.34 2.90
CA SER A 94 -14.61 -6.40 3.98
C SER A 94 -13.69 -5.17 4.07
N TYR A 95 -12.54 -5.23 3.40
CA TYR A 95 -11.49 -4.20 3.40
C TYR A 95 -11.29 -3.54 2.04
N ARG A 96 -12.05 -3.94 1.01
CA ARG A 96 -11.99 -3.34 -0.33
C ARG A 96 -12.48 -1.89 -0.31
N GLN A 97 -12.10 -1.14 -1.36
CA GLN A 97 -12.50 0.26 -1.58
C GLN A 97 -11.98 1.29 -0.56
N LYS A 98 -11.09 0.86 0.36
CA LYS A 98 -10.42 1.73 1.34
C LYS A 98 -9.00 2.14 0.94
N GLY A 99 -8.63 1.94 -0.34
CA GLY A 99 -7.29 2.24 -0.84
C GLY A 99 -6.19 1.21 -0.50
N ILE A 100 -6.46 0.24 0.37
CA ILE A 100 -5.50 -0.80 0.81
C ILE A 100 -4.80 -1.50 -0.36
N GLY A 101 -5.53 -1.84 -1.43
CA GLY A 101 -4.91 -2.47 -2.61
C GLY A 101 -3.88 -1.60 -3.30
N LYS A 102 -4.11 -0.28 -3.38
CA LYS A 102 -3.14 0.66 -3.94
C LYS A 102 -1.90 0.75 -3.06
N THR A 103 -2.10 0.95 -1.75
CA THR A 103 -1.02 1.08 -0.77
C THR A 103 -0.20 -0.20 -0.64
N LEU A 104 -0.85 -1.37 -0.61
CA LEU A 104 -0.19 -2.67 -0.56
C LEU A 104 0.70 -2.89 -1.78
N LEU A 105 0.16 -2.66 -2.98
CA LEU A 105 0.93 -2.83 -4.20
C LEU A 105 2.09 -1.85 -4.24
N SER A 106 1.86 -0.55 -4.01
CA SER A 106 2.91 0.46 -4.09
C SER A 106 4.01 0.26 -3.04
N ALA A 107 3.67 -0.10 -1.80
CA ALA A 107 4.65 -0.43 -0.76
C ALA A 107 5.45 -1.68 -1.13
N ALA A 108 4.81 -2.70 -1.72
CA ALA A 108 5.51 -3.88 -2.22
C ALA A 108 6.48 -3.54 -3.35
N LEU A 109 6.10 -2.66 -4.28
CA LEU A 109 7.00 -2.27 -5.38
C LEU A 109 8.20 -1.47 -4.90
N GLN A 110 8.02 -0.61 -3.89
CA GLN A 110 9.13 0.09 -3.26
C GLN A 110 10.13 -0.88 -2.61
N TYR A 111 9.65 -2.00 -2.06
CA TYR A 111 10.50 -3.06 -1.51
C TYR A 111 11.26 -3.86 -2.58
N LEU A 112 10.65 -4.11 -3.74
CA LEU A 112 11.22 -4.97 -4.79
C LEU A 112 12.35 -4.30 -5.60
N LEU A 113 12.53 -2.98 -5.49
CA LEU A 113 13.60 -2.16 -6.06
C LEU A 113 13.98 -2.46 -7.54
N GLY A 114 13.61 -1.56 -8.45
CA GLY A 114 14.29 -1.41 -9.75
C GLY A 114 13.78 -2.28 -10.91
N SER A 115 12.88 -3.24 -10.70
CA SER A 115 12.35 -4.07 -11.78
C SER A 115 11.06 -3.50 -12.40
N CYS A 116 10.90 -3.68 -13.72
CA CYS A 116 9.58 -3.65 -14.35
C CYS A 116 8.65 -4.67 -13.69
N ILE A 117 7.37 -4.33 -13.56
CA ILE A 117 6.36 -5.24 -13.00
C ILE A 117 5.44 -5.69 -14.11
N VAL A 118 5.28 -6.99 -14.28
CA VAL A 118 4.38 -7.57 -15.28
C VAL A 118 3.27 -8.34 -14.57
N THR A 119 2.02 -8.18 -15.03
CA THR A 119 0.86 -8.87 -14.48
C THR A 119 -0.12 -9.24 -15.58
N LYS A 120 -0.89 -10.31 -15.36
CA LYS A 120 -2.03 -10.67 -16.22
C LYS A 120 -3.31 -10.47 -15.40
N PRO A 121 -4.08 -9.38 -15.64
CA PRO A 121 -5.37 -9.22 -14.98
C PRO A 121 -6.29 -10.38 -15.32
N ASP A 122 -7.00 -10.87 -14.32
CA ASP A 122 -7.93 -12.01 -14.41
C ASP A 122 -9.36 -11.58 -14.75
N ASN A 123 -9.68 -10.30 -14.53
CA ASN A 123 -11.00 -9.71 -14.79
C ASN A 123 -10.89 -8.19 -15.08
N GLU A 124 -11.98 -7.60 -15.54
CA GLU A 124 -12.03 -6.17 -15.89
C GLU A 124 -11.77 -5.25 -14.69
N ARG A 125 -12.22 -5.64 -13.48
CA ARG A 125 -11.97 -4.87 -12.25
C ARG A 125 -10.47 -4.80 -11.94
N ALA A 126 -9.75 -5.91 -12.09
CA ALA A 126 -8.29 -5.95 -11.95
C ALA A 126 -7.61 -5.12 -13.04
N GLN A 127 -8.06 -5.23 -14.29
CA GLN A 127 -7.53 -4.43 -15.40
C GLN A 127 -7.67 -2.92 -15.13
N ASN A 128 -8.83 -2.47 -14.66
CA ASN A 128 -9.09 -1.08 -14.31
C ASN A 128 -8.28 -0.62 -13.09
N PHE A 129 -8.07 -1.51 -12.11
CA PHE A 129 -7.18 -1.24 -10.98
C PHE A 129 -5.75 -0.96 -11.45
N PHE A 130 -5.18 -1.83 -12.29
CA PHE A 130 -3.81 -1.67 -12.80
C PHE A 130 -3.66 -0.44 -13.71
N LYS A 131 -4.61 -0.18 -14.62
CA LYS A 131 -4.60 1.03 -15.47
C LYS A 131 -4.55 2.31 -14.63
N LYS A 132 -5.31 2.39 -13.54
CA LYS A 132 -5.31 3.54 -12.61
C LYS A 132 -3.97 3.74 -11.90
N LEU A 133 -3.14 2.70 -11.82
CA LEU A 133 -1.78 2.78 -11.28
C LEU A 133 -0.73 3.01 -12.37
N GLY A 134 -1.16 3.27 -13.61
CA GLY A 134 -0.28 3.58 -14.72
C GLY A 134 0.34 2.36 -15.39
N PHE A 135 -0.19 1.16 -15.15
CA PHE A 135 0.18 0.01 -15.97
C PHE A 135 -0.33 0.21 -17.40
N ILE A 136 0.51 -0.13 -18.36
CA ILE A 136 0.24 -0.07 -19.80
C ILE A 136 0.23 -1.48 -20.38
N ARG A 137 -0.32 -1.67 -21.59
CA ARG A 137 -0.23 -2.99 -22.23
C ARG A 137 1.21 -3.29 -22.61
N ALA A 138 1.59 -4.56 -22.52
CA ALA A 138 2.98 -4.98 -22.67
C ALA A 138 3.45 -5.17 -24.13
N ASN A 139 2.72 -4.59 -25.09
CA ASN A 139 2.91 -4.68 -26.54
C ASN A 139 4.28 -4.18 -27.07
N HIS A 140 5.08 -3.55 -26.19
CA HIS A 140 6.32 -2.86 -26.54
C HIS A 140 7.57 -3.46 -25.88
N LEU A 141 7.46 -4.58 -25.15
CA LEU A 141 8.62 -5.25 -24.56
C LEU A 141 9.16 -6.32 -25.53
N SER A 142 10.34 -6.06 -26.11
CA SER A 142 11.08 -7.04 -26.91
C SER A 142 11.54 -8.21 -26.04
N GLY A 143 11.33 -9.44 -26.50
CA GLY A 143 11.83 -10.66 -25.84
C GLY A 143 10.79 -11.60 -25.22
N PHE A 144 9.49 -11.30 -25.35
CA PHE A 144 8.43 -12.20 -24.89
C PHE A 144 7.49 -12.61 -26.04
N GLU A 145 7.45 -13.91 -26.37
CA GLU A 145 6.68 -14.45 -27.50
C GLU A 145 5.18 -14.65 -27.18
N LYS A 146 4.34 -14.32 -28.17
CA LYS A 146 2.97 -14.80 -28.44
C LYS A 146 2.02 -15.02 -27.24
N ASP A 147 1.77 -14.02 -26.40
CA ASP A 147 0.52 -13.91 -25.60
C ASP A 147 0.36 -12.57 -24.82
N PHE A 148 1.18 -11.57 -25.17
CA PHE A 148 1.39 -10.35 -24.36
C PHE A 148 0.25 -9.33 -24.39
N ASP A 149 -0.69 -9.43 -25.33
CA ASP A 149 -1.84 -8.51 -25.41
C ASP A 149 -2.73 -8.55 -24.16
N LYS A 150 -2.66 -9.65 -23.40
CA LYS A 150 -3.40 -9.86 -22.15
C LYS A 150 -2.61 -9.41 -20.92
N TYR A 151 -1.36 -9.01 -21.07
CA TYR A 151 -0.48 -8.60 -19.99
C TYR A 151 -0.39 -7.08 -19.89
N LEU A 152 -0.20 -6.63 -18.66
CA LEU A 152 0.06 -5.25 -18.31
C LEU A 152 1.45 -5.14 -17.69
N VAL A 153 2.15 -4.07 -18.04
CA VAL A 153 3.47 -3.74 -17.49
C VAL A 153 3.42 -2.38 -16.79
N LEU A 154 4.06 -2.29 -15.63
CA LEU A 154 4.48 -1.02 -15.03
C LEU A 154 6.00 -0.89 -15.23
N PRO A 155 6.44 -0.02 -16.15
CA PRO A 155 7.86 0.11 -16.47
C PRO A 155 8.64 0.78 -15.32
N SER A 156 9.93 0.51 -15.25
CA SER A 156 10.87 1.34 -14.48
C SER A 156 11.12 2.65 -15.24
N PRO A 157 11.24 3.82 -14.56
CA PRO A 157 11.28 4.03 -13.12
C PRO A 157 9.91 4.19 -12.44
N LYS A 158 8.80 4.13 -13.18
CA LYS A 158 7.47 4.36 -12.62
C LYS A 158 7.11 3.35 -11.50
N ALA A 159 7.52 2.09 -11.65
CA ALA A 159 7.35 1.08 -10.61
C ALA A 159 8.01 1.48 -9.28
N VAL A 160 9.22 2.05 -9.35
CA VAL A 160 9.98 2.52 -8.18
C VAL A 160 9.32 3.72 -7.52
N ASN A 161 8.76 4.62 -8.32
CA ASN A 161 8.17 5.87 -7.84
C ASN A 161 6.69 5.74 -7.45
N LEU A 162 6.06 4.59 -7.68
CA LEU A 162 4.61 4.41 -7.52
C LEU A 162 4.15 4.76 -6.10
N PHE A 163 4.91 4.42 -5.06
CA PHE A 163 4.55 4.76 -3.68
C PHE A 163 4.46 6.27 -3.47
N GLY A 164 5.47 7.02 -3.94
CA GLY A 164 5.46 8.48 -3.90
C GLY A 164 4.32 9.08 -4.74
N GLU A 165 4.02 8.54 -5.92
CA GLU A 165 2.89 9.00 -6.73
C GLU A 165 1.55 8.78 -6.02
N VAL A 166 1.35 7.61 -5.40
CA VAL A 166 0.14 7.29 -4.64
C VAL A 166 0.02 8.17 -3.40
N ALA A 167 1.12 8.41 -2.68
CA ALA A 167 1.18 9.28 -1.51
C ALA A 167 0.78 10.72 -1.84
N LYS A 168 1.32 11.28 -2.93
CA LYS A 168 0.99 12.62 -3.42
C LYS A 168 -0.45 12.73 -3.89
N THR A 169 -0.93 11.73 -4.62
CA THR A 169 -2.28 11.77 -5.22
C THR A 169 -3.38 11.51 -4.20
N TYR A 170 -3.12 10.65 -3.21
CA TYR A 170 -4.12 10.18 -2.25
C TYR A 170 -3.60 10.25 -0.80
N PRO A 171 -3.20 11.42 -0.30
CA PRO A 171 -2.53 11.54 1.00
C PRO A 171 -3.44 11.10 2.16
N ARG A 172 -4.77 11.23 2.06
CA ARG A 172 -5.70 10.72 3.09
C ARG A 172 -5.72 9.19 3.18
N ILE A 173 -5.42 8.50 2.08
CA ILE A 173 -5.34 7.02 2.05
C ILE A 173 -4.00 6.55 2.64
N VAL A 174 -2.94 7.28 2.34
CA VAL A 174 -1.58 6.89 2.74
C VAL A 174 -1.29 7.37 4.16
N PHE A 175 -1.53 8.64 4.47
CA PHE A 175 -1.27 9.29 5.76
C PHE A 175 -2.57 9.79 6.45
N PRO A 176 -3.54 8.91 6.77
CA PRO A 176 -4.82 9.33 7.33
C PRO A 176 -4.68 10.09 8.65
N GLU A 177 -3.72 9.74 9.50
CA GLU A 177 -3.45 10.40 10.78
C GLU A 177 -2.96 11.82 10.57
N LEU A 178 -1.99 12.00 9.67
CA LEU A 178 -1.44 13.32 9.34
C LEU A 178 -2.53 14.24 8.77
N ILE A 179 -3.31 13.74 7.81
CA ILE A 179 -4.39 14.54 7.21
C ILE A 179 -5.47 14.86 8.23
N LYS A 180 -5.89 13.89 9.05
CA LYS A 180 -6.90 14.11 10.07
C LYS A 180 -6.43 15.13 11.11
N LEU A 181 -5.20 14.99 11.61
CA LEU A 181 -4.65 15.91 12.60
C LEU A 181 -4.52 17.33 12.05
N TYR A 182 -4.02 17.47 10.82
CA TYR A 182 -3.97 18.75 10.12
C TYR A 182 -5.36 19.41 10.03
N GLU A 183 -6.39 18.66 9.63
CA GLU A 183 -7.76 19.18 9.49
C GLU A 183 -8.39 19.55 10.82
N ASP A 184 -8.18 18.73 11.85
CA ASP A 184 -8.68 18.99 13.21
C ASP A 184 -8.05 20.27 13.79
N LEU A 185 -6.75 20.48 13.56
CA LEU A 185 -6.03 21.69 13.99
C LEU A 185 -6.47 22.92 13.20
N GLN A 186 -6.61 22.81 11.89
CA GLN A 186 -7.12 23.88 11.04
C GLN A 186 -8.54 24.30 11.47
N PHE A 187 -9.40 23.34 11.77
CA PHE A 187 -10.75 23.60 12.25
C PHE A 187 -10.75 24.32 13.60
N ARG A 188 -9.93 23.88 14.56
CA ARG A 188 -9.80 24.54 15.87
C ARG A 188 -9.35 25.99 15.74
N LEU A 189 -8.29 26.23 14.97
CA LEU A 189 -7.78 27.58 14.74
C LEU A 189 -8.83 28.49 14.11
N SER A 190 -9.58 27.99 13.11
CA SER A 190 -10.67 28.76 12.46
C SER A 190 -11.82 29.14 13.41
N ARG A 191 -11.93 28.46 14.55
CA ARG A 191 -12.95 28.69 15.59
C ARG A 191 -12.42 29.49 16.76
N GLY A 192 -11.17 29.97 16.71
CA GLY A 192 -10.50 30.61 17.84
C GLY A 192 -10.37 29.68 19.05
N LYS A 193 -10.41 28.36 18.84
CA LYS A 193 -10.25 27.38 19.91
C LYS A 193 -8.76 27.16 20.19
N PRO A 194 -8.38 26.97 21.47
CA PRO A 194 -7.00 26.67 21.80
C PRO A 194 -6.56 25.36 21.13
N VAL A 195 -5.32 25.39 20.66
CA VAL A 195 -4.59 24.23 20.16
C VAL A 195 -3.69 23.74 21.28
N ASN A 196 -3.69 22.44 21.58
CA ASN A 196 -2.80 21.90 22.59
C ASN A 196 -1.38 21.65 22.01
N SER A 197 -0.36 21.71 22.86
CA SER A 197 1.02 21.44 22.49
C SER A 197 1.21 20.04 21.93
N ASP A 198 0.52 19.05 22.52
CA ASP A 198 0.68 17.64 22.17
C ASP A 198 0.29 17.37 20.72
N SER A 199 -0.83 17.92 20.24
CA SER A 199 -1.25 17.76 18.84
C SER A 199 -0.34 18.52 17.86
N LEU A 200 0.29 19.61 18.29
CA LEU A 200 1.28 20.31 17.47
C LEU A 200 2.56 19.49 17.32
N ASP A 201 3.04 18.92 18.42
CA ASP A 201 4.25 18.10 18.40
C ASP A 201 4.02 16.79 17.64
N GLU A 202 2.83 16.20 17.75
CA GLU A 202 2.41 15.07 16.92
C GLU A 202 2.37 15.46 15.42
N LEU A 203 1.82 16.62 15.06
CA LEU A 203 1.79 17.08 13.67
C LEU A 203 3.21 17.27 13.11
N LYS A 204 4.11 17.92 13.87
CA LYS A 204 5.52 18.09 13.47
C LYS A 204 6.19 16.74 13.25
N LYS A 205 6.02 15.81 14.19
CA LYS A 205 6.58 14.46 14.07
C LYS A 205 6.10 13.74 12.81
N LEU A 206 4.80 13.79 12.52
CA LEU A 206 4.24 13.17 11.32
C LEU A 206 4.71 13.87 10.03
N LEU A 207 4.91 15.18 10.06
CA LEU A 207 5.50 15.93 8.93
C LEU A 207 6.98 15.61 8.72
N ASP A 208 7.75 15.43 9.78
CA ASP A 208 9.15 15.01 9.67
C ASP A 208 9.24 13.60 9.08
N GLU A 209 8.32 12.71 9.46
CA GLU A 209 8.28 11.33 8.97
C GLU A 209 7.80 11.23 7.51
N TYR A 210 6.76 11.97 7.13
CA TYR A 210 6.06 11.79 5.84
C TYR A 210 6.18 12.97 4.87
N GLY A 211 6.73 14.11 5.29
CA GLY A 211 6.71 15.35 4.53
C GLY A 211 7.40 15.26 3.17
N SER A 212 8.42 14.42 3.03
CA SER A 212 9.11 14.17 1.76
C SER A 212 8.25 13.44 0.72
N LEU A 213 7.19 12.75 1.17
CA LEU A 213 6.27 11.99 0.32
C LEU A 213 5.02 12.79 -0.06
N LEU A 214 4.77 13.93 0.59
CA LEU A 214 3.70 14.85 0.23
C LEU A 214 4.06 15.62 -1.05
N ASP A 215 3.05 16.13 -1.74
CA ASP A 215 3.29 17.15 -2.76
C ASP A 215 3.59 18.50 -2.12
N LYS A 216 4.22 19.38 -2.91
CA LYS A 216 4.67 20.71 -2.45
C LYS A 216 3.53 21.56 -1.89
N ASN A 217 2.32 21.44 -2.44
CA ASN A 217 1.18 22.26 -2.01
C ASN A 217 0.67 21.80 -0.65
N ASN A 218 0.50 20.48 -0.45
CA ASN A 218 0.10 19.94 0.84
C ASN A 218 1.14 20.24 1.93
N LEU A 219 2.43 20.07 1.64
CA LEU A 219 3.49 20.41 2.58
C LEU A 219 3.49 21.91 2.93
N ALA A 220 3.36 22.80 1.94
CA ALA A 220 3.30 24.24 2.17
C ALA A 220 2.10 24.64 3.04
N ARG A 221 0.92 24.06 2.80
CA ARG A 221 -0.29 24.32 3.59
C ARG A 221 -0.14 23.91 5.06
N MET A 222 0.48 22.76 5.31
CA MET A 222 0.71 22.28 6.68
C MET A 222 1.75 23.13 7.41
N ASN A 223 2.83 23.52 6.72
CA ASN A 223 3.83 24.44 7.28
C ASN A 223 3.26 25.84 7.56
N HIS A 224 2.35 26.32 6.71
CA HIS A 224 1.64 27.58 6.95
C HIS A 224 0.79 27.51 8.22
N LEU A 225 0.03 26.42 8.42
CA LEU A 225 -0.76 26.22 9.63
C LEU A 225 0.13 26.24 10.89
N LEU A 226 1.28 25.57 10.86
CA LEU A 226 2.22 25.59 11.98
C LEU A 226 2.74 27.00 12.29
N SER A 227 2.94 27.84 11.26
CA SER A 227 3.33 29.24 11.41
C SER A 227 2.22 30.08 12.03
N ASP A 228 0.98 29.89 11.59
CA ASP A 228 -0.18 30.63 12.11
C ASP A 228 -0.45 30.33 13.57
N ILE A 229 -0.35 29.06 13.98
CA ILE A 229 -0.57 28.66 15.38
C ILE A 229 0.51 29.27 16.28
N LYS A 230 1.78 29.24 15.86
CA LYS A 230 2.88 29.90 16.58
C LYS A 230 2.68 31.40 16.75
N LYS A 231 2.04 32.08 15.81
CA LYS A 231 1.73 33.51 15.93
C LYS A 231 0.61 33.74 16.94
N ALA A 232 -0.43 32.91 16.91
CA ALA A 232 -1.57 33.01 17.82
C ALA A 232 -1.18 32.81 19.30
N ASP A 233 -0.21 31.93 19.59
CA ASP A 233 0.27 31.67 20.96
C ASP A 233 1.12 32.82 21.54
N ASN A 234 1.60 33.76 20.71
CA ASN A 234 2.40 34.92 21.11
C ASN A 234 1.57 36.21 21.27
N THR A 235 0.24 36.13 21.20
CA THR A 235 -0.72 37.23 21.34
C THR A 235 -1.66 37.00 22.50
#